data_AF-B6VGG6-F1
#
_entry.id   AF-B6VGG6-F1
#
_cell.length_a   1.000
_cell.length_b   1.000
_cell.length_c   1.000
_cell.angle_alpha   90.00
_cell.angle_beta   90.00
_cell.angle_gamma   90.00
#
_symmetry.space_group_name_H-M   'P 1'
#
loop_
_entity.id
_entity.type
_entity.pdbx_description
1 polymer ?
#
loop_
_entity_poly.entity_id
_entity_poly.type
_entity_poly.pdbx_seq_one_letter_code
_entity_poly.pdbx_strand_id
1 'polypeptide(L)' 'LETAHLPFSVRFFLTAILFLLFDLEIALLLPLPWAMQLQSPTRTLTWAIIIIVLLTLGFIYE' A
#
# COMPACT_ATOMS: atom_id res chain seq x y z
N LEU A 1 37.61 -16.52 -0.53
CA LEU A 1 36.13 -16.48 -0.41
C LEU A 1 35.78 -15.17 0.28
N GLU A 2 35.85 -14.07 -0.46
CA GLU A 2 35.50 -12.76 0.06
C GLU A 2 33.99 -12.67 0.14
N THR A 3 33.45 -12.68 1.36
CA THR A 3 32.04 -12.45 1.59
C THR A 3 31.74 -10.99 1.30
N ALA A 4 31.08 -10.73 0.16
CA ALA A 4 30.50 -9.45 -0.20
C ALA A 4 29.31 -9.12 0.71
N HIS A 5 29.57 -8.91 2.00
CA HIS A 5 28.63 -8.30 2.93
C HIS A 5 28.90 -6.80 2.94
N LEU A 6 28.48 -6.14 1.85
CA LEU A 6 28.32 -4.70 1.84
C LEU A 6 27.24 -4.34 2.87
N PRO A 7 27.48 -3.36 3.76
CA PRO A 7 26.52 -2.99 4.77
C PRO A 7 25.22 -2.53 4.10
N PHE A 8 24.13 -3.23 4.41
CA PHE A 8 22.82 -2.96 3.86
C PHE A 8 22.28 -1.65 4.44
N SER A 9 21.95 -0.69 3.58
CA SER A 9 21.37 0.58 3.99
C SER A 9 19.87 0.41 4.25
N VAL A 10 19.49 0.27 5.51
CA VAL A 10 18.07 0.14 5.96
C VAL A 10 17.20 1.27 5.41
N ARG A 11 17.77 2.46 5.21
CA ARG A 11 17.09 3.62 4.60
C ARG A 11 16.62 3.36 3.17
N PHE A 12 17.41 2.64 2.35
CA PHE A 12 17.02 2.31 0.98
C PHE A 12 15.91 1.26 0.95
N PHE A 13 15.96 0.31 1.88
CA PHE A 13 14.94 -0.72 2.03
C PHE A 13 13.58 -0.18 2.48
N LEU A 14 13.57 0.71 3.47
CA LEU A 14 12.34 1.38 3.94
C LEU A 14 11.70 2.19 2.80
N THR A 15 12.49 2.87 1.97
CA THR A 15 11.99 3.58 0.78
C THR A 15 11.37 2.64 -0.25
N ALA A 16 11.92 1.43 -0.44
CA ALA A 16 11.35 0.44 -1.36
C ALA A 16 10.01 -0.11 -0.86
N ILE A 17 9.88 -0.38 0.44
CA ILE A 17 8.61 -0.79 1.06
C ILE A 17 7.57 0.32 0.95
N LEU A 18 7.98 1.56 1.23
CA LEU A 18 7.15 2.75 1.06
C LEU A 18 6.63 2.92 -0.36
N PHE A 19 7.50 2.76 -1.36
CA PHE A 19 7.12 2.79 -2.76
C PHE A 19 6.12 1.69 -3.12
N LEU A 20 6.35 0.47 -2.64
CA LEU A 20 5.44 -0.67 -2.86
C LEU A 20 4.06 -0.43 -2.21
N LEU A 21 4.03 0.11 -0.99
CA LEU A 21 2.79 0.38 -0.25
C LEU A 21 1.98 1.50 -0.92
N PHE A 22 2.65 2.57 -1.37
CA PHE A 22 2.00 3.65 -2.10
C PHE A 22 1.47 3.19 -3.48
N ASP A 23 2.21 2.36 -4.21
CA ASP A 23 1.74 1.77 -5.48
C ASP A 23 0.48 0.90 -5.26
N LEU A 24 0.44 0.14 -4.16
CA LEU A 24 -0.72 -0.65 -3.78
C LEU A 24 -1.95 0.21 -3.44
N GLU A 25 -1.78 1.33 -2.73
CA GLU A 25 -2.87 2.27 -2.44
C GLU A 25 -3.47 2.85 -3.73
N ILE A 26 -2.63 3.25 -4.69
CA ILE A 26 -3.08 3.77 -5.98
C ILE A 26 -3.80 2.67 -6.79
N ALA A 27 -3.28 1.44 -6.79
CA ALA A 27 -3.91 0.30 -7.46
C ALA A 27 -5.32 0.01 -6.90
N LEU A 28 -5.54 0.20 -5.60
CA LEU A 28 -6.84 0.04 -4.95
C LEU A 28 -7.80 1.21 -5.19
N LEU A 29 -7.27 2.43 -5.36
CA LEU A 29 -8.08 3.61 -5.68
C LEU A 29 -8.56 3.62 -7.14
N LEU A 30 -7.75 3.10 -8.08
CA LEU A 30 -8.02 3.11 -9.51
C LEU A 30 -9.36 2.46 -9.93
N PRO A 31 -9.83 1.34 -9.33
CA PRO A 31 -11.11 0.75 -9.67
C PRO A 31 -12.35 1.42 -9.05
N LEU A 32 -12.18 2.38 -8.12
CA LEU A 32 -13.30 3.01 -7.41
C LEU A 32 -14.33 3.69 -8.32
N PRO A 33 -13.95 4.41 -9.39
CA PRO A 33 -14.92 5.05 -10.29
C PRO A 33 -15.85 4.03 -10.96
N TRP A 34 -15.34 2.86 -11.35
CA TRP A 34 -16.17 1.77 -11.89
C TRP A 34 -16.99 1.07 -10.80
N ALA A 35 -16.41 0.94 -9.59
CA ALA A 35 -17.12 0.36 -8.46
C ALA A 35 -18.34 1.18 -8.01
N MET A 36 -18.35 2.50 -8.27
CA MET A 36 -19.52 3.35 -8.01
C MET A 36 -20.74 3.01 -8.88
N GLN A 37 -20.57 2.25 -9.97
CA GLN A 37 -21.66 1.82 -10.85
C GLN A 37 -22.31 0.49 -10.42
N LEU A 38 -21.77 -0.19 -9.41
CA LEU A 38 -22.32 -1.44 -8.89
C LEU A 38 -23.63 -1.20 -8.13
N GLN A 39 -24.42 -2.27 -7.93
CA GLN A 39 -25.69 -2.20 -7.20
C GLN A 39 -25.55 -1.71 -5.74
N SER A 40 -24.36 -1.82 -5.14
CA SER A 40 -24.09 -1.39 -3.76
C SER A 40 -22.80 -0.59 -3.64
N PRO A 41 -22.76 0.68 -4.11
CA PRO A 41 -21.54 1.49 -4.13
C PRO A 41 -21.06 1.86 -2.73
N THR A 42 -21.98 2.02 -1.78
CA THR A 42 -21.68 2.32 -0.37
C THR A 42 -20.87 1.21 0.28
N ARG A 43 -21.23 -0.05 0.03
CA ARG A 43 -20.52 -1.22 0.58
C ARG A 43 -19.09 -1.30 0.03
N THR A 44 -18.92 -1.12 -1.27
CA THR A 44 -17.60 -1.15 -1.89
C THR A 44 -16.71 -0.01 -1.40
N LEU A 45 -17.27 1.19 -1.23
CA LEU A 45 -16.56 2.34 -0.66
C LEU A 45 -16.15 2.09 0.79
N THR A 46 -17.01 1.50 1.63
CA THR A 46 -16.66 1.17 3.02
C THR A 46 -15.49 0.20 3.10
N TRP A 47 -15.48 -0.84 2.25
CA TRP A 47 -14.36 -1.80 2.21
C TRP A 47 -13.06 -1.14 1.75
N ALA A 48 -13.12 -0.31 0.70
CA ALA A 48 -11.94 0.41 0.21
C ALA A 48 -11.33 1.32 1.29
N ILE A 49 -12.16 2.08 2.01
CA ILE A 49 -11.69 2.96 3.09
C ILE A 49 -11.07 2.15 4.23
N ILE A 50 -11.67 1.03 4.63
CA ILE A 50 -11.12 0.16 5.69
C ILE A 50 -9.72 -0.34 5.31
N ILE A 51 -9.52 -0.77 4.06
CA ILE A 51 -8.23 -1.28 3.60
C ILE A 51 -7.18 -0.15 3.56
N ILE A 52 -7.54 1.03 3.06
CA ILE A 52 -6.63 2.19 3.03
C ILE A 52 -6.23 2.63 4.45
N VAL A 53 -7.18 2.66 5.38
CA VAL A 53 -6.88 2.99 6.79
C VAL A 53 -5.96 1.96 7.42
N LEU A 54 -6.13 0.67 7.10
CA LEU A 54 -5.26 -0.38 7.61
C LEU A 54 -3.83 -0.28 7.05
N LEU A 55 -3.68 0.00 5.75
CA LEU A 55 -2.37 0.20 5.12
C LEU A 55 -1.64 1.41 5.70
N THR A 56 -2.34 2.54 5.88
CA THR A 56 -1.77 3.75 6.48
C THR A 56 -1.40 3.57 7.95
N LEU A 57 -2.21 2.85 8.73
CA LEU A 57 -1.86 2.50 10.12
C LEU A 57 -0.66 1.56 10.20
N GLY A 58 -0.59 0.57 9.31
CA GLY A 58 0.57 -0.33 9.20
C GLY A 58 1.85 0.45 8.91
N PHE A 59 1.79 1.43 8.01
CA PHE A 59 2.91 2.31 7.72
C PHE A 59 3.32 3.18 8.92
N ILE A 60 2.38 3.71 9.71
CA ILE A 60 2.71 4.53 10.89
C ILE A 60 3.40 3.70 11.99
N TYR A 61 3.09 2.40 12.08
CA TYR A 61 3.69 1.51 13.07
C TYR A 61 5.12 1.09 12.72
N GLU A 62 5.44 1.04 11.42
CA GLU A 62 6.75 0.65 10.87
C GLU A 62 7.72 1.84 10.80
#